data_AF-A0A0R2BKI2-F1
#
_entry.id   AF-A0A0R2BKI2-F1
#
_cell.length_a   1.000
_cell.length_b   1.000
_cell.length_c   1.000
_cell.angle_alpha   90.00
_cell.angle_beta   90.00
_cell.angle_gamma   90.00
#
_symmetry.space_group_name_H-M   'P 1'
#
loop_
_entity.id
_entity.type
_entity.pdbx_description
1 polymer ?
#
loop_
_entity_poly.entity_id
_entity_poly.type
_entity_poly.pdbx_seq_one_letter_code
_entity_poly.pdbx_strand_id
1 'polypeptide(L)'
;MNKKNLLKLLYLIVFFVTVGSIVLFVVSSGTNVFSGLLTIGLVALAALIIIKAIKQQTDKNWFLKLCAGLFYFLTAGTVLGALLSFVDHGVDQDGSIALGMCAVFFAGISYLFVGIKTNRTTKNESFDQPISEKMLSHYQETGLSDTDINVFRETMADAKQQIIELQATMTAVPKLRAINLNHDTLEVSKAMFAALVREPQRLQEAADFLYKHLPNSVQIAKKYQEISRHEIKTADTYAVLDRSVEVLANLSEQMKKDYTNFVADDISELSSTLDSVNNPRQQPDFSSNSESSIAQMQDQLSQIQKDYLDKQAATKAADNQSAPQTNKDGDVTHD
;
A
#
# COMPACT_ATOMS: atom_id res chain seq x y z
N MET A 1 -10.10 4.51 14.26
CA MET A 1 -9.70 5.29 15.46
C MET A 1 -8.22 5.63 15.37
N ASN A 2 -7.86 6.92 15.32
CA ASN A 2 -6.48 7.38 15.07
C ASN A 2 -5.52 6.94 16.22
N LYS A 3 -4.25 6.64 15.93
CA LYS A 3 -3.25 6.12 16.92
C LYS A 3 -3.18 6.97 18.19
N LYS A 4 -3.31 8.30 18.05
CA LYS A 4 -3.33 9.25 19.17
C LYS A 4 -4.58 9.12 20.05
N ASN A 5 -5.72 8.76 19.46
CA ASN A 5 -7.00 8.62 20.16
C ASN A 5 -7.09 7.27 20.91
N LEU A 6 -6.49 6.21 20.35
CA LEU A 6 -6.36 4.92 21.03
C LEU A 6 -5.43 5.02 22.25
N LEU A 7 -4.32 5.74 22.14
CA LEU A 7 -3.38 5.94 23.25
C LEU A 7 -4.01 6.76 24.39
N LYS A 8 -4.76 7.82 24.05
CA LYS A 8 -5.52 8.61 25.03
C LYS A 8 -6.59 7.77 25.73
N LEU A 9 -7.31 6.93 25.00
CA LEU A 9 -8.31 6.03 25.57
C LEU A 9 -7.69 5.04 26.56
N LEU A 10 -6.50 4.51 26.23
CA LEU A 10 -5.82 3.54 27.08
C LEU A 10 -5.24 4.18 28.36
N TYR A 11 -4.71 5.42 28.26
CA TYR A 11 -4.35 6.21 29.44
C TYR A 11 -5.57 6.52 30.32
N LEU A 12 -6.71 6.81 29.71
CA LEU A 12 -7.95 7.11 30.42
C LEU A 12 -8.48 5.87 31.16
N ILE A 13 -8.40 4.68 30.53
CA ILE A 13 -8.76 3.41 31.18
C ILE A 13 -7.83 3.12 32.36
N VAL A 14 -6.51 3.28 32.20
CA VAL A 14 -5.55 3.10 33.31
C VAL A 14 -5.81 4.10 34.44
N PHE A 15 -6.11 5.36 34.10
CA PHE A 15 -6.49 6.38 35.08
C PHE A 15 -7.75 5.96 35.86
N PHE A 16 -8.81 5.53 35.19
CA PHE A 16 -10.03 5.09 35.86
C PHE A 16 -9.84 3.83 36.70
N VAL A 17 -9.02 2.87 36.27
CA VAL A 17 -8.69 1.68 37.07
C VAL A 17 -7.89 2.06 38.31
N THR A 18 -6.89 2.94 38.18
CA THR A 18 -6.08 3.38 39.33
C THR A 18 -6.88 4.22 40.32
N VAL A 19 -7.69 5.17 39.85
CA VAL A 19 -8.57 5.98 40.69
C VAL A 19 -9.66 5.11 41.33
N GLY A 20 -10.24 4.18 40.57
CA GLY A 20 -11.22 3.22 41.06
C GLY A 20 -10.65 2.35 42.18
N SER A 21 -9.45 1.81 42.02
CA SER A 21 -8.78 1.01 43.05
C SER A 21 -8.42 1.83 44.29
N ILE A 22 -8.04 3.11 44.16
CA ILE A 22 -7.77 4.01 45.30
C ILE A 22 -9.06 4.32 46.07
N VAL A 23 -10.16 4.62 45.37
CA VAL A 23 -11.46 4.91 45.99
C VAL A 23 -12.01 3.67 46.71
N LEU A 24 -11.91 2.49 46.09
CA LEU A 24 -12.37 1.24 46.69
C LEU A 24 -11.55 0.87 47.95
N PHE A 25 -10.25 1.19 47.95
CA PHE A 25 -9.37 0.99 49.10
C PHE A 25 -9.67 1.95 50.26
N VAL A 26 -9.97 3.23 49.98
CA VAL A 26 -10.34 4.22 51.01
C VAL A 26 -11.69 3.89 51.65
N VAL A 27 -12.64 3.37 50.86
CA VAL A 27 -13.98 3.01 51.37
C VAL A 27 -13.95 1.71 52.19
N SER A 28 -13.05 0.78 51.92
CA SER A 28 -13.03 -0.54 52.59
C SER A 28 -12.13 -0.64 53.82
N SER A 29 -11.31 0.37 54.12
CA SER A 29 -10.15 0.17 55.01
C SER A 29 -10.16 1.07 56.24
N GLY A 30 -10.70 0.57 57.36
CA GLY A 30 -10.32 1.01 58.70
C GLY A 30 -8.97 0.42 59.12
N THR A 31 -7.90 0.66 58.34
CA THR A 31 -6.59 0.01 58.55
C THR A 31 -5.44 0.99 58.80
N ASN A 32 -4.41 0.51 59.51
CA ASN A 32 -3.25 1.27 59.95
C ASN A 32 -2.44 1.85 58.78
N VAL A 33 -1.98 3.09 58.93
CA VAL A 33 -1.32 3.95 57.91
C VAL A 33 -0.20 3.26 57.11
N PHE A 34 0.45 2.25 57.68
CA PHE A 34 1.56 1.51 57.07
C PHE A 34 1.13 0.59 55.92
N SER A 35 -0.05 -0.05 56.01
CA SER A 35 -0.58 -0.89 54.92
C SER A 35 -0.99 -0.04 53.72
N GLY A 36 -1.54 1.16 53.96
CA GLY A 36 -1.88 2.13 52.93
C GLY A 36 -0.68 2.65 52.15
N LEU A 37 0.47 2.88 52.82
CA LEU A 37 1.69 3.29 52.11
C LEU A 37 2.23 2.18 51.20
N LEU A 38 2.14 0.92 51.63
CA LEU A 38 2.61 -0.23 50.86
C LEU A 38 1.77 -0.45 49.59
N THR A 39 0.45 -0.31 49.68
CA THR A 39 -0.44 -0.46 48.52
C THR A 39 -0.24 0.67 47.50
N ILE A 40 -0.11 1.92 47.95
CA ILE A 40 0.22 3.05 47.07
C ILE A 40 1.57 2.82 46.38
N GLY A 41 2.56 2.30 47.10
CA GLY A 41 3.87 1.94 46.54
C GLY A 41 3.77 0.89 45.43
N LEU A 42 2.99 -0.19 45.65
CA LEU A 42 2.76 -1.24 44.66
C LEU A 42 2.01 -0.73 43.42
N VAL A 43 1.01 0.13 43.60
CA VAL A 43 0.24 0.73 42.49
C VAL A 43 1.14 1.66 41.67
N ALA A 44 1.98 2.47 42.32
CA ALA A 44 2.95 3.33 41.64
C ALA A 44 3.98 2.52 40.84
N LEU A 45 4.45 1.40 41.41
CA LEU A 45 5.42 0.52 40.77
C LEU A 45 4.81 -0.20 39.55
N ALA A 46 3.56 -0.65 39.65
CA ALA A 46 2.81 -1.20 38.52
C ALA A 46 2.60 -0.16 37.41
N ALA A 47 2.25 1.08 37.76
CA ALA A 47 2.11 2.17 36.80
C ALA A 47 3.44 2.48 36.07
N LEU A 48 4.58 2.47 36.78
CA LEU A 48 5.90 2.66 36.19
C LEU A 48 6.28 1.53 35.22
N ILE A 49 5.96 0.27 35.54
CA ILE A 49 6.18 -0.88 34.65
C ILE A 49 5.35 -0.72 33.38
N ILE A 50 4.08 -0.32 33.49
CA ILE A 50 3.19 -0.11 32.34
C ILE A 50 3.72 1.04 31.46
N ILE A 51 4.13 2.16 32.06
CA ILE A 51 4.71 3.30 31.32
C ILE A 51 6.00 2.89 30.60
N LYS A 52 6.88 2.12 31.27
CA LYS A 52 8.11 1.60 30.67
C LYS A 52 7.81 0.63 29.52
N ALA A 53 6.82 -0.25 29.67
CA ALA A 53 6.37 -1.18 28.64
C ALA A 53 5.75 -0.47 27.42
N ILE A 54 5.04 0.65 27.63
CA ILE A 54 4.50 1.48 26.53
C ILE A 54 5.63 2.20 25.78
N LYS A 55 6.66 2.69 26.48
CA LYS A 55 7.79 3.40 25.87
C LYS A 55 8.71 2.46 25.07
N GLN A 56 8.83 1.20 25.49
CA GLN A 56 9.65 0.17 24.85
C GLN A 56 8.79 -0.69 23.90
N GLN A 57 8.25 -0.05 22.85
CA GLN A 57 7.36 -0.67 21.87
C GLN A 57 8.13 -1.63 20.93
N THR A 58 8.62 -2.74 21.48
CA THR A 58 9.22 -3.85 20.74
C THR A 58 8.21 -5.00 20.77
N ASP A 59 7.50 -5.18 19.66
CA ASP A 59 6.46 -6.20 19.43
C ASP A 59 5.09 -5.97 20.12
N LYS A 60 4.09 -5.60 19.31
CA LYS A 60 2.68 -5.40 19.69
C LYS A 60 2.07 -6.63 20.36
N ASN A 61 2.62 -7.83 20.11
CA ASN A 61 2.12 -9.07 20.67
C ASN A 61 2.60 -9.34 22.10
N TRP A 62 3.74 -8.75 22.51
CA TRP A 62 4.28 -8.97 23.85
C TRP A 62 3.47 -8.21 24.92
N PHE A 63 3.08 -6.97 24.63
CA PHE A 63 2.21 -6.19 25.52
C PHE A 63 0.85 -6.86 25.75
N LEU A 64 0.27 -7.43 24.69
CA LEU A 64 -1.01 -8.14 24.77
C LEU A 64 -0.90 -9.41 25.62
N LYS A 65 0.21 -10.14 25.51
CA LYS A 65 0.52 -11.31 26.36
C LYS A 65 0.73 -10.92 27.82
N LEU A 66 1.37 -9.78 28.08
CA LEU A 66 1.62 -9.26 29.43
C LEU A 66 0.32 -8.81 30.08
N CYS A 67 -0.55 -8.10 29.35
CA CYS A 67 -1.89 -7.77 29.82
C CYS A 67 -2.71 -9.02 30.12
N ALA A 68 -2.72 -10.02 29.23
CA ALA A 68 -3.41 -11.28 29.46
C ALA A 68 -2.88 -12.00 30.71
N GLY A 69 -1.56 -12.06 30.90
CA GLY A 69 -0.93 -12.66 32.09
C GLY A 69 -1.29 -11.94 33.39
N LEU A 70 -1.33 -10.60 33.39
CA LEU A 70 -1.79 -9.79 34.54
C LEU A 70 -3.25 -10.06 34.87
N PHE A 71 -4.11 -10.22 33.86
CA PHE A 71 -5.51 -10.58 34.08
C PHE A 71 -5.65 -11.98 34.68
N TYR A 72 -4.92 -12.99 34.19
CA TYR A 72 -4.91 -14.33 34.78
C TYR A 72 -4.39 -14.34 36.23
N PHE A 73 -3.41 -13.50 36.54
CA PHE A 73 -2.91 -13.35 37.90
C PHE A 73 -3.95 -12.70 38.82
N LEU A 74 -4.66 -11.67 38.34
CA LEU A 74 -5.75 -11.04 39.09
C LEU A 74 -6.89 -12.02 39.36
N THR A 75 -7.29 -12.81 38.36
CA THR A 75 -8.35 -13.82 38.53
C THR A 75 -7.94 -14.92 39.51
N ALA A 76 -6.72 -15.45 39.39
CA ALA A 76 -6.19 -16.43 40.33
C ALA A 76 -6.14 -15.88 41.77
N GLY A 77 -5.74 -14.62 41.94
CA GLY A 77 -5.75 -13.93 43.22
C GLY A 77 -7.14 -13.80 43.82
N THR A 78 -8.15 -13.42 43.02
CA THR A 78 -9.54 -13.33 43.49
C THR A 78 -10.14 -14.69 43.86
N VAL A 79 -9.83 -15.75 43.11
CA VAL A 79 -10.27 -17.13 43.40
C VAL A 79 -9.61 -17.66 44.67
N LEU A 80 -8.30 -17.43 44.84
CA LEU A 80 -7.58 -17.85 46.05
C LEU A 80 -8.05 -17.09 47.29
N GLY A 81 -8.32 -15.79 47.17
CA GLY A 81 -8.89 -14.97 48.24
C GLY A 81 -10.27 -15.46 48.66
N ALA A 82 -11.15 -15.77 47.69
CA ALA A 82 -12.46 -16.36 47.96
C ALA A 82 -12.36 -17.71 48.69
N LEU A 83 -11.40 -18.56 48.28
CA LEU A 83 -11.17 -19.88 48.88
C LEU A 83 -10.68 -19.77 50.33
N LEU A 84 -9.79 -18.81 50.61
CA LEU A 84 -9.26 -18.57 51.95
C LEU A 84 -10.33 -17.96 52.89
N SER A 85 -11.15 -17.03 52.40
CA SER A 85 -12.26 -16.47 53.18
C SER A 85 -13.32 -17.51 53.52
N PHE A 86 -13.51 -18.53 52.67
CA PHE A 86 -14.40 -19.66 52.92
C PHE A 86 -13.97 -20.53 54.10
N VAL A 87 -12.67 -20.63 54.37
CA VAL A 87 -12.11 -21.44 55.46
C VAL A 87 -12.25 -20.75 56.82
N ASP A 88 -12.23 -19.42 56.85
CA ASP A 88 -12.09 -18.66 58.09
C ASP A 88 -13.43 -18.17 58.68
N HIS A 89 -14.46 -17.88 57.87
CA HIS A 89 -15.67 -17.18 58.36
C HIS A 89 -17.02 -17.91 58.19
N GLY A 90 -17.08 -19.06 57.52
CA GLY A 90 -18.37 -19.70 57.22
C GLY A 90 -19.25 -18.86 56.29
N VAL A 91 -20.29 -19.46 55.72
CA VAL A 91 -21.03 -18.90 54.57
C VAL A 91 -22.00 -17.81 55.03
N ASP A 92 -21.57 -16.55 55.02
CA ASP A 92 -22.50 -15.43 54.96
C ASP A 92 -23.01 -15.27 53.50
N GLN A 93 -24.33 -15.27 53.35
CA GLN A 93 -25.06 -15.45 52.09
C GLN A 93 -24.87 -14.29 51.08
N ASP A 94 -24.37 -13.14 51.52
CA ASP A 94 -24.26 -11.94 50.69
C ASP A 94 -22.87 -11.77 50.04
N GLY A 95 -21.79 -12.26 50.67
CA GLY A 95 -20.42 -12.14 50.14
C GLY A 95 -20.07 -13.16 49.06
N SER A 96 -20.72 -14.33 49.10
CA SER A 96 -20.46 -15.46 48.21
C SER A 96 -21.00 -15.25 46.78
N ILE A 97 -22.11 -14.51 46.63
CA ILE A 97 -22.72 -14.21 45.32
C ILE A 97 -21.90 -13.15 44.56
N ALA A 98 -21.40 -12.13 45.27
CA ALA A 98 -20.58 -11.06 44.67
C ALA A 98 -19.26 -11.59 44.10
N LEU A 99 -18.61 -12.54 44.79
CA LEU A 99 -17.39 -13.19 44.32
C LEU A 99 -17.65 -14.12 43.10
N GLY A 100 -18.77 -14.85 43.10
CA GLY A 100 -19.17 -15.67 41.95
C GLY A 100 -19.42 -14.83 40.69
N MET A 101 -20.09 -13.69 40.83
CA MET A 101 -20.35 -12.75 39.73
C MET A 101 -19.04 -12.18 39.14
N CYS A 102 -18.07 -11.84 40.00
CA CYS A 102 -16.76 -11.37 39.56
C CYS A 102 -15.99 -12.46 38.79
N ALA A 103 -15.99 -13.71 39.27
CA ALA A 103 -15.31 -14.82 38.61
C ALA A 103 -15.88 -15.08 37.20
N VAL A 104 -17.20 -15.03 37.03
CA VAL A 104 -17.85 -15.20 35.72
C VAL A 104 -17.54 -14.03 34.77
N PHE A 105 -17.50 -12.80 35.29
CA PHE A 105 -17.18 -11.62 34.49
C PHE A 105 -15.74 -11.66 33.95
N PHE A 106 -14.78 -12.01 34.80
CA PHE A 106 -13.39 -12.13 34.38
C PHE A 106 -13.13 -13.36 33.50
N ALA A 107 -13.81 -14.49 33.74
CA ALA A 107 -13.75 -15.66 32.86
C ALA A 107 -14.30 -15.33 31.46
N GLY A 108 -15.41 -14.57 31.38
CA GLY A 108 -15.98 -14.11 30.11
C GLY A 108 -15.05 -13.18 29.33
N ILE A 109 -14.39 -12.24 30.01
CA ILE A 109 -13.39 -11.34 29.39
C ILE A 109 -12.14 -12.13 28.95
N SER A 110 -11.70 -13.11 29.75
CA SER A 110 -10.59 -14.00 29.39
C SER A 110 -10.92 -14.85 28.15
N TYR A 111 -12.14 -15.38 28.05
CA TYR A 111 -12.60 -16.14 26.88
C TYR A 111 -12.64 -15.25 25.62
N LEU A 112 -13.06 -13.99 25.75
CA LEU A 112 -13.09 -13.04 24.64
C LEU A 112 -11.67 -12.67 24.16
N PHE A 113 -10.68 -12.60 25.07
CA PHE A 113 -9.28 -12.33 24.71
C PHE A 113 -8.55 -13.56 24.15
N VAL A 114 -8.81 -14.77 24.66
CA VAL A 114 -8.26 -16.03 24.11
C VAL A 114 -8.88 -16.35 22.74
N GLY A 115 -10.14 -15.95 22.51
CA GLY A 115 -10.82 -16.02 21.22
C GLY A 115 -10.27 -15.09 20.15
N ILE A 116 -9.51 -14.05 20.51
CA ILE A 116 -8.72 -13.24 19.56
C ILE A 116 -7.42 -13.99 19.26
N LYS A 117 -7.54 -15.22 18.79
CA LYS A 117 -6.51 -15.79 17.92
C LYS A 117 -6.57 -14.99 16.63
N THR A 118 -5.82 -13.90 16.59
CA THR A 118 -5.36 -13.31 15.33
C THR A 118 -4.48 -14.38 14.67
N ASN A 119 -5.13 -15.38 14.08
CA ASN A 119 -4.68 -15.85 12.79
C ASN A 119 -4.74 -14.60 11.92
N ARG A 120 -3.58 -13.94 11.76
CA ARG A 120 -3.30 -13.33 10.46
C ARG A 120 -3.22 -14.49 9.49
N THR A 121 -4.37 -15.03 9.12
CA THR A 121 -4.55 -15.41 7.74
C THR A 121 -4.21 -14.13 6.99
N THR A 122 -3.02 -14.11 6.40
CA THR A 122 -2.86 -13.40 5.14
C THR A 122 -4.09 -13.77 4.35
N LYS A 123 -5.06 -12.86 4.27
CA LYS A 123 -6.13 -12.98 3.30
C LYS A 123 -5.35 -12.89 1.99
N ASN A 124 -4.85 -14.02 1.51
CA ASN A 124 -4.61 -14.18 0.08
C ASN A 124 -5.92 -13.66 -0.49
N GLU A 125 -5.85 -12.53 -1.19
CA GLU A 125 -6.98 -12.04 -1.97
C GLU A 125 -7.18 -13.11 -3.05
N SER A 126 -7.80 -14.21 -2.63
CA SER A 126 -8.16 -15.33 -3.49
C SER A 126 -8.97 -14.73 -4.61
N PHE A 127 -8.74 -15.29 -5.80
CA PHE A 127 -9.40 -14.97 -7.06
C PHE A 127 -10.93 -14.83 -6.96
N ASP A 128 -11.55 -15.37 -5.90
CA ASP A 128 -12.99 -15.39 -5.64
C ASP A 128 -13.61 -14.05 -5.24
N GLN A 129 -12.84 -12.97 -5.02
CA GLN A 129 -13.44 -11.66 -4.77
C GLN A 129 -13.75 -10.97 -6.11
N PRO A 130 -15.03 -10.63 -6.38
CA PRO A 130 -15.42 -9.99 -7.64
C PRO A 130 -14.71 -8.64 -7.79
N ILE A 131 -14.16 -8.40 -8.99
CA ILE A 131 -13.50 -7.13 -9.33
C ILE A 131 -14.52 -6.01 -9.19
N SER A 132 -14.12 -4.90 -8.56
CA SER A 132 -14.95 -3.70 -8.57
C SER A 132 -15.12 -3.23 -10.01
N GLU A 133 -16.34 -3.01 -10.46
CA GLU A 133 -16.68 -2.60 -11.84
C GLU A 133 -15.75 -1.50 -12.39
N LYS A 134 -15.46 -0.47 -11.58
CA LYS A 134 -14.53 0.61 -11.91
C LYS A 134 -13.11 0.15 -12.30
N MET A 135 -12.55 -0.84 -11.61
CA MET A 135 -11.22 -1.39 -11.91
C MET A 135 -11.25 -2.28 -13.15
N LEU A 136 -12.35 -3.01 -13.37
CA LEU A 136 -12.52 -3.82 -14.58
C LEU A 136 -12.59 -2.90 -15.81
N SER A 137 -13.41 -1.85 -15.76
CA SER A 137 -13.51 -0.85 -16.81
C SER A 137 -12.15 -0.21 -17.10
N HIS A 138 -11.39 0.17 -16.06
CA HIS A 138 -10.05 0.74 -16.25
C HIS A 138 -9.13 -0.20 -17.04
N TYR A 139 -9.07 -1.49 -16.70
CA TYR A 139 -8.20 -2.43 -17.41
C TYR A 139 -8.66 -2.71 -18.85
N GLN A 140 -9.97 -2.75 -19.08
CA GLN A 140 -10.54 -2.89 -20.42
C GLN A 140 -10.27 -1.64 -21.28
N GLU A 141 -10.39 -0.44 -20.71
CA GLU A 141 -10.05 0.84 -21.36
C GLU A 141 -8.57 0.93 -21.73
N THR A 142 -7.70 0.36 -20.88
CA THR A 142 -6.28 0.25 -21.23
C THR A 142 -6.00 -0.77 -22.32
N GLY A 143 -6.97 -1.59 -22.75
CA GLY A 143 -6.86 -2.50 -23.89
C GLY A 143 -6.45 -3.94 -23.56
N LEU A 144 -6.61 -4.40 -22.31
CA LEU A 144 -6.36 -5.80 -21.94
C LEU A 144 -7.57 -6.69 -22.27
N SER A 145 -7.33 -7.93 -22.70
CA SER A 145 -8.37 -8.94 -22.79
C SER A 145 -8.78 -9.45 -21.40
N ASP A 146 -9.98 -10.01 -21.24
CA ASP A 146 -10.43 -10.54 -19.95
C ASP A 146 -9.49 -11.62 -19.38
N THR A 147 -8.84 -12.40 -20.24
CA THR A 147 -7.81 -13.38 -19.85
C THR A 147 -6.56 -12.68 -19.34
N ASP A 148 -6.07 -11.65 -20.05
CA ASP A 148 -4.88 -10.90 -19.64
C ASP A 148 -5.12 -10.14 -18.33
N ILE A 149 -6.35 -9.64 -18.11
CA ILE A 149 -6.76 -9.01 -16.86
C ILE A 149 -6.61 -9.99 -15.69
N ASN A 150 -7.01 -11.25 -15.86
CA ASN A 150 -6.87 -12.25 -14.81
C ASN A 150 -5.40 -12.54 -14.50
N VAL A 151 -4.56 -12.76 -15.52
CA VAL A 151 -3.12 -13.01 -15.36
C VAL A 151 -2.42 -11.82 -14.70
N PHE A 152 -2.75 -10.60 -15.15
CA PHE A 152 -2.25 -9.37 -14.57
C PHE A 152 -2.60 -9.28 -13.08
N ARG A 153 -3.87 -9.52 -12.73
CA ARG A 153 -4.33 -9.47 -11.34
C ARG A 153 -3.64 -10.50 -10.46
N GLU A 154 -3.45 -11.71 -10.96
CA GLU A 154 -2.71 -12.76 -10.25
C GLU A 154 -1.29 -12.30 -9.94
N THR A 155 -0.58 -11.86 -10.98
CA THR A 155 0.80 -11.40 -10.90
C THR A 155 0.93 -10.22 -9.93
N MET A 156 0.00 -9.28 -9.97
CA MET A 156 0.00 -8.13 -9.07
C MET A 156 -0.41 -8.49 -7.63
N ALA A 157 -1.31 -9.45 -7.44
CA ALA A 157 -1.63 -9.94 -6.10
C ALA A 157 -0.39 -10.56 -5.43
N ASP A 158 0.36 -11.37 -6.18
CA ASP A 158 1.61 -11.97 -5.72
C ASP A 158 2.68 -10.92 -5.44
N ALA A 159 2.90 -9.97 -6.35
CA ALA A 159 3.86 -8.89 -6.16
C ALA A 159 3.51 -8.04 -4.91
N LYS A 160 2.24 -7.71 -4.70
CA LYS A 160 1.77 -6.99 -3.50
C LYS A 160 2.12 -7.76 -2.23
N GLN A 161 1.85 -9.06 -2.21
CA GLN A 161 2.14 -9.91 -1.06
C GLN A 161 3.64 -9.98 -0.78
N GLN A 162 4.46 -10.12 -1.83
CA GLN A 162 5.91 -10.09 -1.75
C GLN A 162 6.44 -8.75 -1.19
N ILE A 163 5.90 -7.60 -1.64
CA ILE A 163 6.28 -6.28 -1.13
C ILE A 163 5.92 -6.12 0.36
N ILE A 164 4.73 -6.56 0.78
CA ILE A 164 4.31 -6.52 2.19
C ILE A 164 5.27 -7.34 3.05
N GLU A 165 5.66 -8.51 2.56
CA GLU A 165 6.54 -9.40 3.27
C GLU A 165 7.98 -8.88 3.33
N LEU A 166 8.50 -8.36 2.22
CA LEU A 166 9.78 -7.66 2.18
C LEU A 166 9.80 -6.50 3.17
N GLN A 167 8.73 -5.70 3.22
CA GLN A 167 8.59 -4.60 4.18
C GLN A 167 8.63 -5.12 5.62
N ALA A 168 7.88 -6.17 5.93
CA ALA A 168 7.85 -6.72 7.28
C ALA A 168 9.25 -7.17 7.74
N THR A 169 9.99 -7.85 6.87
CA THR A 169 11.32 -8.35 7.19
C THR A 169 12.39 -7.25 7.22
N MET A 170 12.44 -6.38 6.21
CA MET A 170 13.42 -5.29 6.15
C MET A 170 13.24 -4.27 7.28
N THR A 171 12.02 -4.00 7.72
CA THR A 171 11.80 -3.09 8.85
C THR A 171 12.11 -3.72 10.21
N ALA A 172 11.98 -5.05 10.35
CA ALA A 172 12.20 -5.76 11.60
C ALA A 172 13.68 -6.05 11.88
N VAL A 173 14.50 -6.26 10.84
CA VAL A 173 15.90 -6.66 11.00
C VAL A 173 16.84 -5.46 10.80
N PRO A 174 17.67 -5.07 11.79
CA PRO A 174 18.48 -3.84 11.70
C PRO A 174 19.40 -3.74 10.48
N LYS A 175 20.14 -4.81 10.15
CA LYS A 175 21.02 -4.84 8.96
C LYS A 175 20.23 -4.67 7.66
N LEU A 176 19.06 -5.33 7.54
CA LEU A 176 18.21 -5.21 6.35
C LEU A 176 17.54 -3.84 6.26
N ARG A 177 17.19 -3.24 7.40
CA ARG A 177 16.66 -1.87 7.45
C ARG A 177 17.67 -0.86 6.91
N ALA A 178 18.96 -1.03 7.21
CA ALA A 178 20.01 -0.17 6.68
C ALA A 178 20.09 -0.27 5.14
N ILE A 179 19.94 -1.46 4.56
CA ILE A 179 19.87 -1.63 3.10
C ILE A 179 18.69 -0.83 2.54
N ASN A 180 17.50 -0.96 3.12
CA ASN A 180 16.34 -0.18 2.67
C ASN A 180 16.58 1.33 2.75
N LEU A 181 17.25 1.82 3.80
CA LEU A 181 17.54 3.25 3.95
C LEU A 181 18.57 3.77 2.95
N ASN A 182 19.48 2.90 2.49
CA ASN A 182 20.54 3.28 1.57
C ASN A 182 20.14 3.13 0.09
N HIS A 183 19.20 2.24 -0.21
CA HIS A 183 18.82 1.88 -1.59
C HIS A 183 17.35 2.14 -1.92
N ASP A 184 16.57 2.68 -0.98
CA ASP A 184 15.13 2.97 -1.13
C ASP A 184 14.31 1.75 -1.56
N THR A 185 14.74 0.53 -1.20
CA THR A 185 14.22 -0.74 -1.73
C THR A 185 12.69 -0.82 -1.68
N LEU A 186 12.09 -0.52 -0.52
CA LEU A 186 10.64 -0.59 -0.32
C LEU A 186 9.88 0.54 -1.03
N GLU A 187 10.50 1.69 -1.19
CA GLU A 187 9.89 2.83 -1.89
C GLU A 187 9.83 2.56 -3.38
N VAL A 188 10.97 2.16 -3.98
CA VAL A 188 11.07 1.73 -5.37
C VAL A 188 10.10 0.58 -5.68
N SER A 189 10.04 -0.43 -4.80
CA SER A 189 9.14 -1.57 -5.00
C SER A 189 7.66 -1.14 -5.09
N LYS A 190 7.25 -0.20 -4.23
CA LYS A 190 5.88 0.33 -4.22
C LYS A 190 5.62 1.25 -5.40
N ALA A 191 6.61 2.04 -5.80
CA ALA A 191 6.53 2.92 -6.96
C ALA A 191 6.36 2.09 -8.24
N MET A 192 7.17 1.04 -8.43
CA MET A 192 7.05 0.11 -9.54
C MET A 192 5.68 -0.59 -9.56
N PHE A 193 5.20 -1.05 -8.40
CA PHE A 193 3.86 -1.62 -8.28
C PHE A 193 2.77 -0.63 -8.71
N ALA A 194 2.83 0.62 -8.24
CA ALA A 194 1.85 1.64 -8.59
C ALA A 194 1.89 2.00 -10.09
N ALA A 195 3.10 2.06 -10.68
CA ALA A 195 3.29 2.31 -12.09
C ALA A 195 2.68 1.19 -12.95
N LEU A 196 2.87 -0.07 -12.56
CA LEU A 196 2.27 -1.23 -13.24
C LEU A 196 0.73 -1.27 -13.13
N VAL A 197 0.17 -0.86 -11.99
CA VAL A 197 -1.30 -0.74 -11.85
C VAL A 197 -1.86 0.36 -12.77
N ARG A 198 -1.10 1.43 -13.00
CA ARG A 198 -1.47 2.51 -13.92
C ARG A 198 -1.35 2.10 -15.39
N GLU A 199 -0.35 1.29 -15.71
CA GLU A 199 -0.03 0.87 -17.08
C GLU A 199 0.05 -0.67 -17.19
N PRO A 200 -1.09 -1.37 -17.06
CA PRO A 200 -1.12 -2.83 -16.99
C PRO A 200 -0.62 -3.52 -18.27
N GLN A 201 -0.70 -2.86 -19.43
CA GLN A 201 -0.21 -3.40 -20.71
C GLN A 201 1.31 -3.60 -20.73
N ARG A 202 2.05 -2.85 -19.93
CA ARG A 202 3.51 -2.86 -19.89
C ARG A 202 4.07 -3.88 -18.89
N LEU A 203 3.24 -4.82 -18.42
CA LEU A 203 3.65 -5.86 -17.47
C LEU A 203 4.92 -6.61 -17.91
N GLN A 204 5.07 -6.86 -19.21
CA GLN A 204 6.22 -7.56 -19.78
C GLN A 204 7.54 -6.79 -19.61
N GLU A 205 7.51 -5.46 -19.62
CA GLU A 205 8.69 -4.62 -19.40
C GLU A 205 9.21 -4.72 -17.97
N ALA A 206 8.34 -5.12 -17.03
CA ALA A 206 8.68 -5.34 -15.63
C ALA A 206 8.95 -6.81 -15.28
N ALA A 207 9.12 -7.70 -16.27
CA ALA A 207 9.27 -9.13 -16.02
C ALA A 207 10.44 -9.47 -15.07
N ASP A 208 11.59 -8.81 -15.22
CA ASP A 208 12.74 -9.03 -14.34
C ASP A 208 12.45 -8.62 -12.89
N PHE A 209 11.77 -7.49 -12.68
CA PHE A 209 11.31 -7.06 -11.36
C PHE A 209 10.37 -8.10 -10.74
N LEU A 210 9.34 -8.51 -11.48
CA LEU A 210 8.23 -9.35 -10.99
C LEU A 210 8.65 -10.79 -10.70
N TYR A 211 9.51 -11.37 -11.53
CA TYR A 211 9.83 -12.80 -11.48
C TYR A 211 11.23 -13.11 -10.96
N LYS A 212 12.12 -12.11 -10.86
CA LYS A 212 13.50 -12.32 -10.38
C LYS A 212 13.81 -11.43 -9.19
N HIS A 213 13.82 -10.12 -9.36
CA HIS A 213 14.45 -9.25 -8.37
C HIS A 213 13.63 -9.14 -7.08
N LEU A 214 12.32 -8.93 -7.18
CA LEU A 214 11.44 -8.85 -6.01
C LEU A 214 11.32 -10.22 -5.29
N PRO A 215 11.02 -11.35 -5.97
CA PRO A 215 10.92 -12.64 -5.29
C PRO A 215 12.22 -13.07 -4.61
N ASN A 216 13.37 -12.90 -5.28
CA ASN A 216 14.67 -13.25 -4.71
C ASN A 216 15.03 -12.37 -3.52
N SER A 217 14.68 -11.07 -3.56
CA SER A 217 14.86 -10.16 -2.43
C SER A 217 14.08 -10.61 -1.20
N VAL A 218 12.82 -11.02 -1.38
CA VAL A 218 11.99 -11.59 -0.31
C VAL A 218 12.62 -12.86 0.25
N GLN A 219 13.03 -13.80 -0.63
CA GLN A 219 13.60 -15.07 -0.21
C GLN A 219 14.88 -14.87 0.61
N ILE A 220 15.80 -14.03 0.14
CA ILE A 220 17.05 -13.74 0.83
C ILE A 220 16.78 -13.02 2.15
N ALA A 221 15.91 -12.01 2.16
CA ALA A 221 15.57 -11.28 3.38
C ALA A 221 14.99 -12.22 4.46
N LYS A 222 14.08 -13.12 4.07
CA LYS A 222 13.52 -14.14 4.98
C LYS A 222 14.59 -15.08 5.53
N LYS A 223 15.41 -15.66 4.65
CA LYS A 223 16.46 -16.60 5.04
C LYS A 223 17.50 -15.94 5.93
N TYR A 224 17.86 -14.69 5.63
CA TYR A 224 18.67 -13.86 6.50
C TYR A 224 18.02 -13.72 7.89
N GLN A 225 16.74 -13.34 7.95
CA GLN A 225 16.03 -13.17 9.22
C GLN A 225 15.99 -14.47 10.04
N GLU A 226 15.73 -15.60 9.40
CA GLU A 226 15.72 -16.94 10.00
C GLU A 226 17.10 -17.26 10.62
N ILE A 227 18.17 -17.21 9.82
CA ILE A 227 19.52 -17.57 10.24
C ILE A 227 20.07 -16.57 11.27
N SER A 228 19.76 -15.29 11.15
CA SER A 228 20.22 -14.25 12.10
C SER A 228 19.73 -14.50 13.53
N ARG A 229 18.62 -15.24 13.69
CA ARG A 229 18.02 -15.58 14.99
C ARG A 229 18.55 -16.87 15.61
N HIS A 230 19.32 -17.68 14.88
CA HIS A 230 19.87 -18.92 15.42
C HIS A 230 20.80 -18.66 16.61
N GLU A 231 20.68 -19.43 17.70
CA GLU A 231 21.49 -19.24 18.91
C GLU A 231 22.97 -19.58 18.68
N ILE A 232 23.23 -20.62 17.88
CA ILE A 232 24.57 -21.07 17.53
C ILE A 232 24.89 -20.62 16.09
N LYS A 233 25.95 -19.83 15.92
CA LYS A 233 26.43 -19.38 14.61
C LYS A 233 27.92 -19.68 14.48
N THR A 234 28.30 -20.31 13.37
CA THR A 234 29.71 -20.57 13.02
C THR A 234 30.31 -19.40 12.23
N ALA A 235 31.63 -19.37 12.06
CA ALA A 235 32.29 -18.39 11.19
C ALA A 235 31.69 -18.39 9.77
N ASP A 236 31.48 -19.56 9.19
CA ASP A 236 30.85 -19.72 7.87
C ASP A 236 29.42 -19.15 7.83
N THR A 237 28.67 -19.28 8.93
CA THR A 237 27.31 -18.70 9.03
C THR A 237 27.35 -17.17 8.91
N TYR A 238 28.32 -16.51 9.56
CA TYR A 238 28.49 -15.06 9.44
C TYR A 238 28.89 -14.63 8.03
N ALA A 239 29.79 -15.38 7.38
CA ALA A 239 30.18 -15.10 5.99
C ALA A 239 28.98 -15.18 5.04
N VAL A 240 28.10 -16.18 5.20
CA VAL A 240 26.86 -16.30 4.41
C VAL A 240 25.90 -15.13 4.69
N LEU A 241 25.75 -14.71 5.96
CA LEU A 241 24.92 -13.56 6.31
C LEU A 241 25.45 -12.26 5.68
N ASP A 242 26.76 -12.02 5.71
CA ASP A 242 27.33 -10.81 5.12
C ASP A 242 27.24 -10.82 3.59
N ARG A 243 27.48 -11.96 2.94
CA ARG A 243 27.21 -12.12 1.49
C ARG A 243 25.74 -11.89 1.15
N SER A 244 24.81 -12.32 1.99
CA SER A 244 23.36 -12.09 1.76
C SER A 244 23.01 -10.60 1.80
N VAL A 245 23.67 -9.82 2.66
CA VAL A 245 23.50 -8.36 2.71
C VAL A 245 23.97 -7.71 1.41
N GLU A 246 25.13 -8.11 0.91
CA GLU A 246 25.67 -7.62 -0.37
C GLU A 246 24.74 -7.94 -1.54
N VAL A 247 24.28 -9.19 -1.64
CA VAL A 247 23.35 -9.62 -2.70
C VAL A 247 22.02 -8.86 -2.61
N LEU A 248 21.49 -8.65 -1.41
CA LEU A 248 20.23 -7.91 -1.24
C LEU A 248 20.37 -6.42 -1.59
N ALA A 249 21.53 -5.81 -1.31
CA ALA A 249 21.84 -4.45 -1.75
C ALA A 249 21.90 -4.37 -3.29
N ASN A 250 22.55 -5.33 -3.94
CA ASN A 250 22.62 -5.40 -5.39
C ASN A 250 21.23 -5.63 -6.04
N LEU A 251 20.41 -6.51 -5.47
CA LEU A 251 19.02 -6.68 -5.93
C LEU A 251 18.20 -5.41 -5.77
N SER A 252 18.42 -4.64 -4.69
CA SER A 252 17.75 -3.35 -4.50
C SER A 252 18.13 -2.34 -5.58
N GLU A 253 19.39 -2.32 -5.98
CA GLU A 253 19.87 -1.49 -7.08
C GLU A 253 19.31 -1.92 -8.44
N GLN A 254 19.23 -3.23 -8.69
CA GLN A 254 18.57 -3.76 -9.89
C GLN A 254 17.09 -3.39 -9.95
N MET A 255 16.35 -3.50 -8.84
CA MET A 255 14.94 -3.06 -8.78
C MET A 255 14.80 -1.56 -9.05
N LYS A 256 15.74 -0.74 -8.58
CA LYS A 256 15.77 0.71 -8.88
C LYS A 256 16.01 0.96 -10.36
N LYS A 257 16.90 0.18 -10.98
CA LYS A 257 17.13 0.22 -12.42
C LYS A 257 15.89 -0.20 -13.21
N ASP A 258 15.23 -1.28 -12.83
CA ASP A 258 13.99 -1.74 -13.49
C ASP A 258 12.93 -0.64 -13.46
N TYR A 259 12.73 -0.02 -12.29
CA TYR A 259 11.79 1.09 -12.15
C TYR A 259 12.18 2.29 -13.02
N THR A 260 13.46 2.67 -13.00
CA THR A 260 13.96 3.80 -13.80
C THR A 260 13.79 3.55 -15.29
N ASN A 261 14.04 2.33 -15.76
CA ASN A 261 13.81 1.94 -17.14
C ASN A 261 12.32 1.97 -17.49
N PHE A 262 11.45 1.50 -16.60
CA PHE A 262 10.01 1.50 -16.81
C PHE A 262 9.45 2.93 -16.95
N VAL A 263 9.98 3.90 -16.21
CA VAL A 263 9.53 5.30 -16.31
C VAL A 263 10.40 6.16 -17.24
N ALA A 264 11.35 5.57 -17.96
CA ALA A 264 12.31 6.31 -18.78
C ALA A 264 11.63 7.07 -19.92
N ASP A 265 10.59 6.49 -20.52
CA ASP A 265 9.85 7.09 -21.62
C ASP A 265 9.12 8.37 -21.17
N ASP A 266 8.43 8.33 -20.02
CA ASP A 266 7.79 9.50 -19.41
C ASP A 266 8.80 10.64 -19.16
N ILE A 267 10.02 10.31 -18.75
CA ILE A 267 11.10 11.27 -18.50
C ILE A 267 11.65 11.84 -19.82
N SER A 268 11.84 10.98 -20.83
CA SER A 268 12.33 11.36 -22.15
C SER A 268 11.35 12.28 -22.88
N GLU A 269 10.05 11.96 -22.82
CA GLU A 269 8.98 12.79 -23.39
C GLU A 269 8.93 14.17 -22.70
N LEU A 270 9.03 14.20 -21.37
CA LEU A 270 9.10 15.46 -20.62
C LEU A 270 10.35 16.28 -20.99
N SER A 271 11.52 15.64 -21.12
CA SER A 271 12.76 16.31 -21.55
C SER A 271 12.63 16.90 -22.95
N SER A 272 12.11 16.13 -23.92
CA SER A 272 11.87 16.60 -25.28
C SER A 272 10.87 17.76 -25.32
N THR A 273 9.82 17.68 -24.51
CA THR A 273 8.82 18.76 -24.38
C THR A 273 9.46 20.01 -23.78
N LEU A 274 10.23 19.88 -22.70
CA LEU A 274 10.96 20.98 -22.09
C LEU A 274 11.99 21.58 -23.06
N ASP A 275 12.70 20.76 -23.83
CA ASP A 275 13.65 21.22 -24.85
C ASP A 275 12.93 21.94 -25.99
N SER A 276 11.74 21.49 -26.40
CA SER A 276 10.93 22.15 -27.43
C SER A 276 10.34 23.48 -26.94
N VAL A 277 10.03 23.59 -25.65
CA VAL A 277 9.55 24.83 -25.01
C VAL A 277 10.71 25.81 -24.78
N ASN A 278 11.86 25.33 -24.31
CA ASN A 278 13.01 26.16 -23.93
C ASN A 278 13.92 26.51 -25.13
N ASN A 279 13.97 25.66 -26.16
CA ASN A 279 14.56 25.98 -27.46
C ASN A 279 13.43 26.08 -28.49
N PRO A 280 12.85 27.29 -28.70
CA PRO A 280 12.00 27.54 -29.86
C PRO A 280 12.87 27.47 -31.13
N ARG A 281 13.19 26.25 -31.60
CA ARG A 281 13.84 26.09 -32.89
C ARG A 281 12.82 26.50 -33.96
N GLN A 282 13.06 27.67 -34.53
CA GLN A 282 12.50 28.15 -35.79
C GLN A 282 10.97 28.01 -35.87
N GLN A 283 10.26 28.85 -35.13
CA GLN A 283 9.10 29.46 -35.78
C GLN A 283 9.61 30.06 -37.10
N PRO A 284 8.95 29.84 -38.24
CA PRO A 284 9.35 30.48 -39.48
C PRO A 284 9.47 31.98 -39.21
N ASP A 285 10.68 32.52 -39.36
CA ASP A 285 10.96 33.92 -39.11
C ASP A 285 10.20 34.75 -40.15
N PHE A 286 9.01 35.22 -39.78
CA PHE A 286 8.23 36.18 -40.57
C PHE A 286 8.79 37.61 -40.48
N SER A 287 9.90 37.84 -39.76
CA SER A 287 10.33 39.17 -39.35
C SER A 287 11.60 39.72 -40.01
N SER A 288 12.24 39.02 -40.96
CA SER A 288 13.44 39.59 -41.61
C SER A 288 13.61 39.47 -43.13
N ASN A 289 12.64 38.92 -43.88
CA ASN A 289 12.57 39.00 -45.36
C ASN A 289 11.10 39.05 -45.86
N SER A 290 10.25 39.79 -45.15
CA SER A 290 8.79 39.74 -45.30
C SER A 290 8.29 40.17 -46.69
N GLU A 291 8.92 41.11 -47.38
CA GLU A 291 8.42 41.58 -48.67
C GLU A 291 8.56 40.54 -49.78
N SER A 292 9.71 39.86 -49.88
CA SER A 292 9.91 38.80 -50.89
C SER A 292 9.04 37.57 -50.61
N SER A 293 8.89 37.20 -49.34
CA SER A 293 8.12 36.01 -48.95
C SER A 293 6.61 36.23 -49.06
N ILE A 294 6.13 37.45 -48.75
CA ILE A 294 4.72 37.82 -48.94
C ILE A 294 4.40 37.98 -50.41
N ALA A 295 5.28 38.57 -51.21
CA ALA A 295 5.10 38.62 -52.67
C ALA A 295 5.03 37.21 -53.28
N GLN A 296 5.94 36.31 -52.88
CA GLN A 296 5.92 34.91 -53.35
C GLN A 296 4.65 34.17 -52.93
N MET A 297 4.16 34.36 -51.71
CA MET A 297 2.90 33.77 -51.26
C MET A 297 1.69 34.35 -52.00
N GLN A 298 1.67 35.67 -52.24
CA GLN A 298 0.60 36.31 -53.02
C GLN A 298 0.59 35.82 -54.47
N ASP A 299 1.78 35.69 -55.08
CA ASP A 299 1.94 35.13 -56.42
C ASP A 299 1.45 33.67 -56.47
N GLN A 300 1.85 32.84 -55.51
CA GLN A 300 1.38 31.45 -55.40
C GLN A 300 -0.13 31.35 -55.23
N LEU A 301 -0.74 32.18 -54.37
CA LEU A 301 -2.18 32.21 -54.18
C LEU A 301 -2.90 32.64 -55.47
N SER A 302 -2.36 33.62 -56.19
CA SER A 302 -2.91 34.03 -57.49
C SER A 302 -2.83 32.93 -58.54
N GLN A 303 -1.74 32.16 -58.57
CA GLN A 303 -1.57 31.03 -59.48
C GLN A 303 -2.53 29.90 -59.15
N ILE A 304 -2.71 29.58 -57.87
CA ILE A 304 -3.69 28.58 -57.41
C ILE A 304 -5.11 29.01 -57.80
N GLN A 305 -5.46 30.29 -57.60
CA GLN A 305 -6.76 30.82 -57.99
C GLN A 305 -6.97 30.73 -59.51
N LYS A 306 -5.95 31.04 -60.29
CA LYS A 306 -5.99 30.94 -61.76
C LYS A 306 -6.16 29.50 -62.23
N ASP A 307 -5.37 28.56 -61.71
CA ASP A 307 -5.49 27.12 -62.03
C ASP A 307 -6.88 26.58 -61.65
N TYR A 308 -7.45 27.05 -60.54
CA TYR A 308 -8.80 26.69 -60.11
C TYR A 308 -9.88 27.20 -61.08
N LEU A 309 -9.76 28.46 -61.53
CA LEU A 309 -10.68 29.06 -62.49
C LEU A 309 -10.57 28.41 -63.88
N ASP A 310 -9.35 28.12 -64.33
CA ASP A 310 -9.08 27.44 -65.60
C ASP A 310 -9.63 26.02 -65.58
N LYS A 311 -9.47 25.29 -64.46
CA LYS A 311 -10.11 23.98 -64.26
C LYS A 311 -11.63 24.08 -64.31
N GLN A 312 -12.24 25.07 -63.66
CA GLN A 312 -13.69 25.25 -63.74
C GLN A 312 -14.18 25.58 -65.16
N ALA A 313 -13.42 26.39 -65.91
CA ALA A 313 -13.74 26.72 -67.30
C ALA A 313 -13.62 25.51 -68.22
N ALA A 314 -12.59 24.67 -68.02
CA ALA A 314 -12.40 23.42 -68.75
C ALA A 314 -13.51 22.40 -68.44
N THR A 315 -13.94 22.28 -67.18
CA THR A 315 -15.07 21.41 -66.80
C THR A 315 -16.39 21.90 -67.41
N LYS A 316 -16.65 23.22 -67.40
CA LYS A 316 -17.85 23.79 -68.05
C LYS A 316 -17.84 23.67 -69.58
N ALA A 317 -16.66 23.71 -70.21
CA ALA A 317 -16.52 23.50 -71.65
C ALA A 317 -16.74 22.02 -72.05
N ALA A 318 -16.31 21.07 -71.21
CA ALA A 318 -16.54 19.64 -71.41
C ALA A 318 -18.03 19.26 -71.24
N ASP A 319 -18.75 19.90 -70.32
CA ASP A 319 -20.20 19.70 -70.13
C ASP A 319 -21.03 20.25 -71.31
N ASN A 320 -20.57 21.32 -71.97
CA ASN A 320 -21.28 21.94 -73.11
C ASN A 320 -21.05 21.22 -74.46
N GLN A 321 -20.13 20.25 -74.53
CA GLN A 321 -19.93 19.39 -75.71
C GLN A 321 -20.69 18.05 -75.62
N SER A 322 -21.40 17.78 -74.50
CA SER A 322 -22.16 16.54 -74.29
C SER A 322 -23.69 16.73 -74.36
N ALA A 323 -24.18 17.82 -74.97
CA ALA A 323 -25.61 17.99 -75.23
C ALA A 323 -26.03 17.25 -76.52
N PRO A 324 -27.05 16.36 -76.49
CA PRO A 324 -27.55 15.69 -77.69
C PRO A 324 -28.14 16.70 -78.68
N GLN A 325 -27.71 16.65 -79.95
CA GLN A 325 -28.41 17.33 -81.03
C GLN A 325 -29.83 16.75 -81.16
N THR A 326 -30.84 17.57 -80.88
CA THR A 326 -32.22 17.28 -81.26
C THR A 326 -32.35 17.41 -82.77
N ASN A 327 -32.39 16.28 -83.47
CA ASN A 327 -32.74 16.26 -84.89
C ASN A 327 -34.24 16.53 -85.02
N LYS A 328 -34.60 17.65 -85.63
CA LYS A 328 -35.94 17.90 -86.13
C LYS A 328 -36.05 17.17 -87.46
N ASP A 329 -36.83 16.11 -87.50
CA ASP A 329 -37.67 15.80 -88.65
C ASP A 329 -38.92 15.12 -88.14
N GLY A 330 -40.05 15.78 -88.38
CA GLY A 330 -41.34 15.16 -88.27
C GLY A 330 -41.59 14.35 -89.53
N ASP A 331 -42.03 13.11 -89.37
CA ASP A 331 -42.95 12.54 -90.34
C ASP A 331 -43.95 11.64 -89.64
N VAL A 332 -45.18 11.78 -90.12
CA VAL A 332 -46.41 11.14 -89.71
C VAL A 332 -46.53 9.86 -90.54
N THR A 333 -46.93 8.73 -89.95
CA THR A 333 -47.92 7.80 -90.55
C THR A 333 -48.22 6.62 -89.62
N HIS A 334 -49.54 6.39 -89.41
CA HIS A 334 -50.31 5.13 -89.50
C HIS A 334 -49.53 3.79 -89.38
N ASP A 335 -49.94 2.80 -88.58
CA ASP A 335 -51.25 2.34 -88.10
C ASP A 335 -51.14 1.66 -86.72
#